data_AF-A0A1R0Y9K7-F1
#
_entry.id   AF-A0A1R0Y9K7-F1
#
_cell.length_a   1.000
_cell.length_b   1.000
_cell.length_c   1.000
_cell.angle_alpha   90.00
_cell.angle_beta   90.00
_cell.angle_gamma   90.00
#
_symmetry.space_group_name_H-M   'P 1'
#
loop_
_entity.id
_entity.type
_entity.pdbx_description
1 polymer ?
#
loop_
_entity_poly.entity_id
_entity_poly.type
_entity_poly.pdbx_seq_one_letter_code
_entity_poly.pdbx_strand_id
1 'polypeptide(L)'
;MTLQLIDEVKQFKKKAEQNRQMHFSISRRANFLNRTLHAMVLIGSSATAILTFAEYSTFIPWFPLLKDDDYKLFIGLVAGGVFIISILEEYFRLGEKAVSHETIAKQLTSFIRSASVIEALEEISKEDVEKIDNDYSRIHENAPTIPDKVFIKEKQRLKIKIDISKKLESTPHMSTLFYRIKMKFKQLSGYVDSVSDE
;
A
#
# COMPACT_ATOMS: atom_id res chain seq x y z
N MET A 1 35.27 -9.74 16.09
CA MET A 1 34.13 -10.65 15.90
C MET A 1 32.80 -9.96 16.20
N THR A 2 32.67 -9.26 17.33
CA THR A 2 31.44 -8.54 17.74
C THR A 2 30.95 -7.48 16.73
N LEU A 3 31.87 -6.71 16.11
CA LEU A 3 31.50 -5.72 15.09
C LEU A 3 30.84 -6.34 13.84
N GLN A 4 31.28 -7.54 13.42
CA GLN A 4 30.66 -8.24 12.28
C GLN A 4 29.24 -8.70 12.61
N LEU A 5 29.03 -9.21 13.84
CA LEU A 5 27.71 -9.64 14.31
C LEU A 5 26.73 -8.45 14.42
N ILE A 6 27.20 -7.29 14.90
CA ILE A 6 26.41 -6.04 14.92
C ILE A 6 25.98 -5.64 13.51
N ASP A 7 26.89 -5.72 12.53
CA ASP A 7 26.58 -5.38 11.14
C ASP A 7 25.56 -6.35 10.52
N GLU A 8 25.61 -7.64 10.85
CA GLU A 8 24.61 -8.62 10.42
C GLU A 8 23.21 -8.29 10.96
N VAL A 9 23.09 -7.98 12.26
CA VAL A 9 21.82 -7.55 12.87
C VAL A 9 21.26 -6.30 12.18
N LYS A 10 22.12 -5.32 11.90
CA LYS A 10 21.73 -4.11 11.15
C LYS A 10 21.23 -4.43 9.74
N GLN A 11 21.85 -5.39 9.05
CA GLN A 11 21.38 -5.83 7.73
C GLN A 11 20.00 -6.46 7.80
N PHE A 12 19.74 -7.35 8.76
CA PHE A 12 18.41 -7.94 8.95
C PHE A 12 17.35 -6.88 9.26
N LYS A 13 17.65 -5.95 10.16
CA LYS A 13 16.76 -4.82 10.49
C LYS A 13 16.44 -3.98 9.25
N LYS A 14 17.45 -3.63 8.45
CA LYS A 14 17.27 -2.87 7.20
C LYS A 14 16.40 -3.61 6.17
N LYS A 15 16.59 -4.93 6.02
CA LYS A 15 15.74 -5.75 5.14
C LYS A 15 14.31 -5.81 5.68
N ALA A 16 14.12 -6.01 6.98
CA ALA A 16 12.82 -6.04 7.63
C ALA A 16 12.08 -4.70 7.52
N GLU A 17 12.76 -3.56 7.65
CA GLU A 17 12.16 -2.23 7.47
C GLU A 17 11.63 -2.02 6.06
N GLN A 18 12.40 -2.45 5.05
CA GLN A 18 11.99 -2.43 3.65
C GLN A 18 10.73 -3.28 3.45
N ASN A 19 10.76 -4.55 3.89
CA ASN A 19 9.64 -5.46 3.74
C ASN A 19 8.39 -4.97 4.48
N ARG A 20 8.54 -4.47 5.71
CA ARG A 20 7.44 -3.89 6.50
C ARG A 20 6.74 -2.78 5.73
N GLN A 21 7.50 -1.85 5.16
CA GLN A 21 6.91 -0.74 4.41
C GLN A 21 6.15 -1.25 3.17
N MET A 22 6.70 -2.25 2.47
CA MET A 22 6.05 -2.83 1.30
C MET A 22 4.73 -3.51 1.66
N HIS A 23 4.73 -4.36 2.70
CA HIS A 23 3.52 -5.01 3.18
C HIS A 23 2.45 -4.00 3.64
N PHE A 24 2.82 -2.95 4.39
CA PHE A 24 1.86 -1.91 4.76
C PHE A 24 1.33 -1.13 3.55
N SER A 25 2.17 -0.85 2.54
CA SER A 25 1.77 -0.15 1.32
C SER A 25 0.74 -0.96 0.53
N ILE A 26 0.99 -2.27 0.36
CA ILE A 26 0.05 -3.19 -0.30
C ILE A 26 -1.25 -3.29 0.49
N SER A 27 -1.16 -3.54 1.80
CA SER A 27 -2.33 -3.65 2.69
C SER A 27 -3.22 -2.41 2.61
N ARG A 28 -2.63 -1.21 2.73
CA ARG A 28 -3.38 0.05 2.65
C ARG A 28 -4.10 0.21 1.31
N ARG A 29 -3.44 -0.16 0.20
CA ARG A 29 -4.02 -0.05 -1.14
C ARG A 29 -5.16 -1.05 -1.35
N ALA A 30 -4.97 -2.29 -0.91
CA ALA A 30 -5.99 -3.32 -0.97
C ALA A 30 -7.20 -2.96 -0.10
N ASN A 31 -6.97 -2.48 1.13
CA ASN A 31 -8.04 -2.05 2.04
C ASN A 31 -8.82 -0.84 1.49
N PHE A 32 -8.11 0.12 0.89
CA PHE A 32 -8.77 1.27 0.25
C PHE A 32 -9.69 0.81 -0.89
N LEU A 33 -9.18 -0.03 -1.80
CA LEU A 33 -9.98 -0.58 -2.90
C LEU A 33 -11.16 -1.41 -2.38
N ASN A 34 -10.93 -2.26 -1.38
CA ASN A 34 -11.99 -3.06 -0.74
C ASN A 34 -13.11 -2.17 -0.20
N ARG A 35 -12.76 -1.14 0.58
CA ARG A 35 -13.74 -0.19 1.14
C ARG A 35 -14.48 0.56 0.05
N THR A 36 -13.80 0.95 -1.03
CA THR A 36 -14.43 1.66 -2.15
C THR A 36 -15.41 0.76 -2.91
N LEU A 37 -15.03 -0.49 -3.24
CA LEU A 37 -15.93 -1.45 -3.87
C LEU A 37 -17.15 -1.71 -2.98
N HIS A 38 -16.92 -2.01 -1.70
CA HIS A 38 -17.98 -2.26 -0.74
C HIS A 38 -18.96 -1.09 -0.61
N ALA A 39 -18.43 0.14 -0.55
CA ALA A 39 -19.26 1.34 -0.52
C ALA A 39 -20.08 1.52 -1.80
N MET A 40 -19.49 1.26 -2.98
CA MET A 40 -20.22 1.32 -4.25
C MET A 40 -21.34 0.26 -4.31
N VAL A 41 -21.06 -0.96 -3.84
CA VAL A 41 -22.07 -2.02 -3.76
C VAL A 41 -23.21 -1.60 -2.82
N LEU A 42 -22.88 -1.07 -1.64
CA LEU A 42 -23.89 -0.66 -0.66
C LEU A 42 -24.76 0.49 -1.18
N ILE A 43 -24.15 1.56 -1.68
CA ILE A 43 -24.87 2.71 -2.25
C ILE A 43 -25.70 2.27 -3.46
N GLY A 44 -25.10 1.48 -4.37
CA GLY A 44 -25.76 0.98 -5.57
C GLY A 44 -26.93 0.06 -5.25
N SER A 45 -26.79 -0.83 -4.26
CA SER A 45 -27.87 -1.72 -3.82
C SER A 45 -29.01 -0.93 -3.19
N SER A 46 -28.71 0.05 -2.33
CA SER A 46 -29.73 0.93 -1.76
C SER A 46 -30.45 1.76 -2.82
N ALA A 47 -29.71 2.34 -3.76
CA ALA A 47 -30.29 3.09 -4.88
C ALA A 47 -31.19 2.19 -5.75
N THR A 48 -30.72 0.99 -6.08
CA THR A 48 -31.50 0.00 -6.85
C THR A 48 -32.79 -0.37 -6.12
N ALA A 49 -32.73 -0.60 -4.80
CA ALA A 49 -33.91 -0.91 -4.00
C ALA A 49 -34.93 0.25 -4.03
N ILE A 50 -34.47 1.49 -3.82
CA ILE A 50 -35.33 2.68 -3.89
C ILE A 50 -35.99 2.79 -5.26
N LEU A 51 -35.22 2.67 -6.34
CA LEU A 51 -35.76 2.75 -7.70
C LEU A 51 -36.73 1.61 -8.01
N THR A 52 -36.46 0.40 -7.49
CA THR A 52 -37.34 -0.75 -7.71
C THR A 52 -38.72 -0.55 -7.06
N PHE A 53 -38.78 0.08 -5.89
CA PHE A 53 -40.04 0.33 -5.18
C PHE A 53 -40.70 1.66 -5.52
N ALA A 54 -39.94 2.64 -6.01
CA ALA A 54 -40.49 3.92 -6.42
C ALA A 54 -41.17 3.80 -7.79
N GLU A 55 -42.43 4.23 -7.87
CA GLU A 55 -43.14 4.31 -9.14
C GLU A 55 -42.47 5.34 -10.07
N TYR A 56 -42.40 5.03 -11.38
CA TYR A 56 -41.80 5.93 -12.37
C TYR A 56 -42.45 7.34 -12.36
N SER A 57 -43.74 7.41 -12.01
CA SER A 57 -44.54 8.63 -11.85
C SER A 57 -43.91 9.63 -10.88
N THR A 58 -43.21 9.14 -9.85
CA THR A 58 -42.53 9.94 -8.83
C THR A 58 -41.37 10.76 -9.41
N PHE A 59 -40.78 10.31 -10.52
CA PHE A 59 -39.63 10.96 -11.16
C PHE A 59 -40.00 11.86 -12.33
N ILE A 60 -41.26 11.84 -12.81
CA ILE A 60 -41.76 12.68 -13.91
C ILE A 60 -41.48 14.18 -13.68
N PRO A 61 -41.65 14.77 -12.47
CA PRO A 61 -41.37 16.19 -12.26
C PRO A 61 -39.91 16.57 -12.55
N TRP A 62 -38.99 15.63 -12.44
CA TRP A 62 -37.55 15.86 -12.64
C TRP A 62 -37.12 15.38 -14.05
N PHE A 63 -37.79 14.35 -14.58
CA PHE A 63 -37.53 13.76 -15.88
C PHE A 63 -38.84 13.58 -16.66
N PRO A 64 -39.37 14.66 -17.27
CA PRO A 64 -40.70 14.65 -17.90
C PRO A 64 -40.79 13.79 -19.18
N LEU A 65 -39.66 13.35 -19.73
CA LEU A 65 -39.57 12.48 -20.91
C LEU A 65 -39.39 11.00 -20.56
N LEU A 66 -39.42 10.63 -19.27
CA LEU A 66 -39.17 9.27 -18.82
C LEU A 66 -40.37 8.36 -19.14
N LYS A 67 -40.13 7.29 -19.92
CA LYS A 67 -41.11 6.22 -20.16
C LYS A 67 -40.92 5.09 -19.16
N ASP A 68 -42.00 4.35 -18.89
CA ASP A 68 -41.97 3.21 -17.94
C ASP A 68 -40.99 2.11 -18.38
N ASP A 69 -40.96 1.77 -19.67
CA ASP A 69 -40.04 0.76 -20.22
C ASP A 69 -38.57 1.18 -20.06
N ASP A 70 -38.26 2.46 -20.34
CA ASP A 70 -36.92 3.02 -20.21
C ASP A 70 -36.48 3.05 -18.74
N TYR A 71 -37.41 3.34 -17.81
CA TYR A 71 -37.17 3.31 -16.37
C TYR A 71 -36.83 1.90 -15.88
N LYS A 72 -37.62 0.90 -16.25
CA LYS A 72 -37.38 -0.51 -15.89
C LYS A 72 -36.05 -1.02 -16.45
N LEU A 73 -35.74 -0.69 -17.69
CA LEU A 73 -34.47 -1.06 -18.31
C LEU A 73 -33.28 -0.39 -17.59
N PHE A 74 -33.41 0.88 -17.22
CA PHE A 74 -32.40 1.59 -16.43
C PHE A 74 -32.16 0.94 -15.07
N ILE A 75 -33.21 0.58 -14.34
CA ILE A 75 -33.08 -0.14 -13.05
C ILE A 75 -32.35 -1.46 -13.27
N GLY A 76 -32.73 -2.23 -14.29
CA GLY A 76 -32.08 -3.49 -14.62
C GLY A 76 -30.59 -3.33 -14.92
N LEU A 77 -30.20 -2.28 -15.66
CA LEU A 77 -28.80 -1.95 -15.94
C LEU A 77 -28.02 -1.58 -14.67
N VAL A 78 -28.60 -0.75 -13.81
CA VAL A 78 -27.96 -0.35 -12.54
C VAL A 78 -27.79 -1.58 -11.63
N ALA A 79 -28.84 -2.38 -11.48
CA ALA A 79 -28.82 -3.62 -10.69
C ALA A 79 -27.76 -4.60 -11.21
N GLY A 80 -27.72 -4.81 -12.53
CA GLY A 80 -26.71 -5.64 -13.18
C GLY A 80 -25.29 -5.13 -12.96
N GLY A 81 -25.09 -3.81 -13.05
CA GLY A 81 -23.80 -3.18 -12.75
C GLY A 81 -23.36 -3.40 -11.30
N VAL A 82 -24.25 -3.20 -10.34
CA VAL A 82 -23.98 -3.45 -8.91
C VAL A 82 -23.61 -4.91 -8.68
N PHE A 83 -24.37 -5.84 -9.27
CA PHE A 83 -24.11 -7.28 -9.16
C PHE A 83 -22.73 -7.67 -9.70
N ILE A 84 -22.32 -7.12 -10.86
CA ILE A 84 -20.98 -7.35 -11.40
C ILE A 84 -19.91 -6.84 -10.43
N ILE A 85 -20.09 -5.65 -9.86
CA ILE A 85 -19.15 -5.09 -8.88
C ILE A 85 -19.06 -5.99 -7.65
N SER A 86 -20.18 -6.50 -7.14
CA SER A 86 -20.21 -7.45 -6.02
C SER A 86 -19.45 -8.74 -6.32
N ILE A 87 -19.59 -9.29 -7.54
CA ILE A 87 -18.80 -10.46 -7.97
C ILE A 87 -17.31 -10.13 -7.99
N LEU A 88 -16.92 -8.96 -8.49
CA LEU A 88 -15.51 -8.56 -8.53
C LEU A 88 -14.94 -8.35 -7.12
N GLU A 89 -15.71 -7.76 -6.20
CA GLU A 89 -15.33 -7.61 -4.80
C GLU A 89 -15.01 -8.97 -4.15
N GLU A 90 -15.91 -9.95 -4.34
CA GLU A 90 -15.75 -11.30 -3.82
C GLU A 90 -14.57 -12.03 -4.51
N TYR A 91 -14.46 -11.94 -5.84
CA TYR A 91 -13.40 -12.62 -6.59
C TYR A 91 -12.00 -12.14 -6.20
N PHE A 92 -11.81 -10.83 -6.03
CA PHE A 92 -10.49 -10.28 -5.71
C PHE A 92 -10.07 -10.47 -4.24
N ARG A 93 -11.01 -10.78 -3.33
CA ARG A 93 -10.78 -11.01 -1.89
C ARG A 93 -9.84 -9.95 -1.29
N LEU A 94 -10.06 -8.68 -1.65
CA LEU A 94 -9.14 -7.58 -1.31
C LEU A 94 -9.00 -7.36 0.19
N GLY A 95 -10.06 -7.64 0.96
CA GLY A 95 -10.05 -7.62 2.42
C GLY A 95 -9.03 -8.60 3.01
N GLU A 96 -9.08 -9.87 2.60
CA GLU A 96 -8.15 -10.89 3.08
C GLU A 96 -6.70 -10.60 2.68
N LYS A 97 -6.51 -10.13 1.44
CA LYS A 97 -5.21 -9.66 0.97
C LYS A 97 -4.70 -8.50 1.83
N ALA A 98 -5.56 -7.55 2.20
CA ALA A 98 -5.17 -6.44 3.05
C ALA A 98 -4.73 -6.91 4.44
N VAL A 99 -5.49 -7.83 5.06
CA VAL A 99 -5.23 -8.37 6.39
C VAL A 99 -3.95 -9.21 6.42
N SER A 100 -3.75 -10.10 5.46
CA SER A 100 -2.54 -10.94 5.38
C SER A 100 -1.26 -10.11 5.31
N HIS A 101 -1.22 -9.11 4.41
CA HIS A 101 -0.08 -8.20 4.35
C HIS A 101 0.06 -7.34 5.62
N GLU A 102 -1.04 -6.89 6.25
CA GLU A 102 -0.97 -6.14 7.50
C GLU A 102 -0.37 -6.96 8.65
N THR A 103 -0.76 -8.22 8.77
CA THR A 103 -0.26 -9.15 9.80
C THR A 103 1.25 -9.33 9.69
N ILE A 104 1.77 -9.59 8.48
CA ILE A 104 3.21 -9.70 8.25
C ILE A 104 3.93 -8.38 8.56
N ALA A 105 3.36 -7.24 8.18
CA ALA A 105 3.94 -5.94 8.51
C ALA A 105 4.02 -5.69 10.03
N LYS A 106 3.02 -6.15 10.80
CA LYS A 106 3.04 -6.11 12.27
C LYS A 106 4.09 -7.04 12.85
N GLN A 107 4.21 -8.27 12.35
CA GLN A 107 5.26 -9.21 12.76
C GLN A 107 6.66 -8.64 12.48
N LEU A 108 6.89 -8.06 11.30
CA LEU A 108 8.14 -7.37 10.98
C LEU A 108 8.39 -6.16 11.88
N THR A 109 7.34 -5.45 12.32
CA THR A 109 7.49 -4.36 13.30
C THR A 109 7.97 -4.88 14.65
N SER A 110 7.40 -5.98 15.14
CA SER A 110 7.86 -6.64 16.36
C SER A 110 9.30 -7.13 16.22
N PHE A 111 9.63 -7.76 15.08
CA PHE A 111 10.99 -8.19 14.76
C PHE A 111 12.00 -7.05 14.81
N ILE A 112 11.71 -5.91 14.17
CA ILE A 112 12.59 -4.73 14.19
C ILE A 112 12.85 -4.23 15.62
N ARG A 113 11.82 -4.27 16.49
CA ARG A 113 11.97 -3.88 17.90
C ARG A 113 12.91 -4.86 18.62
N SER A 114 12.70 -6.17 18.48
CA SER A 114 13.57 -7.19 19.07
C SER A 114 15.02 -7.08 18.57
N ALA A 115 15.21 -6.90 17.26
CA ALA A 115 16.52 -6.71 16.67
C ALA A 115 17.21 -5.43 17.17
N SER A 116 16.45 -4.35 17.43
CA SER A 116 17.01 -3.11 17.99
C SER A 116 17.44 -3.25 19.44
N VAL A 117 16.78 -4.12 20.23
CA VAL A 117 17.22 -4.45 21.59
C VAL A 117 18.55 -5.20 21.55
N ILE A 118 18.68 -6.18 20.64
CA ILE A 118 19.91 -6.95 20.46
C ILE A 118 21.05 -6.06 19.95
N GLU A 119 20.77 -5.16 19.00
CA GLU A 119 21.73 -4.17 18.49
C GLU A 119 22.29 -3.24 19.59
N ALA A 120 21.51 -3.00 20.65
CA ALA A 120 21.89 -2.12 21.76
C ALA A 120 22.69 -2.83 22.87
N LEU A 121 22.89 -4.15 22.78
CA LEU A 121 23.71 -4.89 23.74
C LEU A 121 25.19 -4.56 23.55
N GLU A 122 25.93 -4.46 24.67
CA GLU A 122 27.38 -4.21 24.64
C GLU A 122 28.15 -5.38 24.01
N GLU A 123 27.67 -6.61 24.21
CA GLU A 123 28.19 -7.82 23.60
C GLU A 123 27.06 -8.60 22.92
N ILE A 124 27.27 -8.96 21.65
CA ILE A 124 26.35 -9.78 20.86
C ILE A 124 26.99 -11.14 20.66
N SER A 125 26.26 -12.20 20.98
CA SER A 125 26.69 -13.59 20.74
C SER A 125 26.27 -14.06 19.34
N LYS A 126 26.85 -15.17 18.88
CA LYS A 126 26.41 -15.80 17.62
C LYS A 126 25.00 -16.37 17.73
N GLU A 127 24.61 -16.85 18.92
CA GLU A 127 23.29 -17.40 19.19
C GLU A 127 22.19 -16.34 19.03
N ASP A 128 22.48 -15.08 19.42
CA ASP A 128 21.55 -13.96 19.22
C ASP A 128 21.29 -13.69 17.73
N VAL A 129 22.34 -13.75 16.91
CA VAL A 129 22.24 -13.55 15.46
C VAL A 129 21.49 -14.70 14.80
N GLU A 130 21.78 -15.94 15.18
CA GLU A 130 21.08 -17.12 14.68
C GLU A 130 19.59 -17.09 15.05
N LYS A 131 19.26 -16.64 16.26
CA LYS A 131 17.86 -16.42 16.68
C LYS A 131 17.16 -15.37 15.81
N ILE A 132 17.84 -14.26 15.51
CA ILE A 132 17.31 -13.22 14.60
C ILE A 132 17.09 -13.79 13.20
N ASP A 133 18.04 -14.56 12.66
CA ASP A 133 17.91 -15.15 11.33
C ASP A 133 16.74 -16.14 11.25
N ASN A 134 16.60 -17.00 12.27
CA ASN A 134 15.48 -17.94 12.39
C ASN A 134 14.13 -17.20 12.49
N ASP A 135 14.04 -16.17 13.33
CA ASP A 135 12.81 -15.36 13.44
C ASP A 135 12.49 -14.63 12.13
N TYR A 136 13.50 -14.08 11.45
CA TYR A 136 13.33 -13.41 10.17
C TYR A 136 12.85 -14.37 9.08
N SER A 137 13.46 -15.56 8.99
CA SER A 137 13.12 -16.61 8.03
C SER A 137 11.70 -17.11 8.24
N ARG A 138 11.31 -17.41 9.49
CA ARG A 138 9.95 -17.82 9.84
C ARG A 138 8.88 -16.81 9.42
N ILE A 139 9.16 -15.50 9.55
CA ILE A 139 8.22 -14.46 9.09
C ILE A 139 8.08 -14.49 7.57
N HIS A 140 9.18 -14.72 6.84
CA HIS A 140 9.19 -14.73 5.37
C HIS A 140 8.55 -15.97 4.76
N GLU A 141 8.69 -17.13 5.39
CA GLU A 141 8.03 -18.37 4.97
C GLU A 141 6.50 -18.23 4.94
N ASN A 142 5.95 -17.45 5.87
CA ASN A 142 4.51 -17.19 5.98
C ASN A 142 4.06 -15.94 5.21
N ALA A 143 4.99 -15.22 4.58
CA ALA A 143 4.68 -13.94 3.95
C ALA A 143 4.04 -14.11 2.57
N PRO A 144 2.95 -13.37 2.26
CA PRO A 144 2.40 -13.35 0.92
C PRO A 144 3.39 -12.72 -0.04
N THR A 145 3.49 -13.27 -1.26
CA THR A 145 4.43 -12.83 -2.28
C THR A 145 4.22 -11.36 -2.65
N ILE A 146 5.32 -10.61 -2.73
CA ILE A 146 5.32 -9.23 -3.23
C ILE A 146 5.74 -9.25 -4.70
N PRO A 147 4.94 -8.71 -5.63
CA PRO A 147 5.35 -8.61 -7.03
C PRO A 147 6.56 -7.69 -7.21
N ASP A 148 7.51 -8.05 -8.08
CA ASP A 148 8.76 -7.30 -8.31
C ASP A 148 8.53 -5.83 -8.69
N LYS A 149 7.52 -5.56 -9.51
CA LYS A 149 7.13 -4.19 -9.88
C LYS A 149 6.77 -3.35 -8.65
N VAL A 150 6.09 -3.96 -7.68
CA VAL A 150 5.74 -3.30 -6.41
C VAL A 150 6.98 -3.17 -5.54
N PHE A 151 7.81 -4.21 -5.47
CA PHE A 151 9.06 -4.21 -4.71
C PHE A 151 9.97 -3.04 -5.12
N ILE A 152 10.30 -2.92 -6.42
CA ILE A 152 11.20 -1.88 -6.93
C ILE A 152 10.63 -0.49 -6.64
N LYS A 153 9.34 -0.29 -6.91
CA LYS A 153 8.65 0.98 -6.73
C LYS A 153 8.64 1.43 -5.27
N GLU A 154 8.30 0.54 -4.35
CA GLU A 154 8.23 0.86 -2.93
C GLU A 154 9.63 1.02 -2.31
N LYS A 155 10.61 0.26 -2.77
CA LYS A 155 12.03 0.46 -2.41
C LYS A 155 12.52 1.85 -2.82
N GLN A 156 12.20 2.30 -4.03
CA GLN A 156 12.52 3.65 -4.48
C GLN A 156 11.82 4.71 -3.61
N ARG A 157 10.52 4.52 -3.33
CA ARG A 157 9.75 5.44 -2.46
C ARG A 157 10.33 5.55 -1.06
N LEU A 158 10.76 4.43 -0.45
CA LEU A 158 11.40 4.44 0.86
C LEU A 158 12.72 5.23 0.81
N LYS A 159 13.58 4.99 -0.19
CA LYS A 159 14.83 5.74 -0.32
C LYS A 159 14.60 7.24 -0.45
N ILE A 160 13.64 7.65 -1.29
CA ILE A 160 13.25 9.06 -1.44
C ILE A 160 12.76 9.63 -0.10
N LYS A 161 11.96 8.86 0.65
CA LYS A 161 11.46 9.30 1.96
C LYS A 161 12.60 9.50 2.97
N ILE A 162 13.56 8.57 3.02
CA ILE A 162 14.74 8.68 3.90
C ILE A 162 15.57 9.92 3.52
N ASP A 163 15.82 10.14 2.24
CA ASP A 163 16.60 11.27 1.74
C ASP A 163 15.94 12.62 2.08
N ILE A 164 14.62 12.72 1.86
CA ILE A 164 13.82 13.87 2.28
C ILE A 164 13.92 14.09 3.79
N SER A 165 13.80 13.02 4.59
CA SER A 165 13.87 13.11 6.06
C SER A 165 15.21 13.68 6.52
N LYS A 166 16.32 13.14 6.00
CA LYS A 166 17.68 13.63 6.30
C LYS A 166 17.85 15.09 5.89
N LYS A 167 17.27 15.49 4.76
CA LYS A 167 17.39 16.89 4.31
C LYS A 167 16.57 17.83 5.19
N LEU A 168 15.36 17.43 5.60
CA LEU A 168 14.54 18.21 6.51
C LEU A 168 15.23 18.46 7.86
N GLU A 169 15.99 17.49 8.37
CA GLU A 169 16.82 17.69 9.57
C GLU A 169 17.84 18.82 9.38
N SER A 170 18.45 18.93 8.19
CA SER A 170 19.39 20.02 7.88
C SER A 170 18.73 21.36 7.52
N THR A 171 17.49 21.33 7.02
CA THR A 171 16.76 22.51 6.53
C THR A 171 15.26 22.38 6.85
N PRO A 172 14.84 22.68 8.09
CA PRO A 172 13.50 22.35 8.58
C PRO A 172 12.37 23.16 7.92
N HIS A 173 12.64 24.37 7.43
CA HIS A 173 11.64 25.23 6.80
C HIS A 173 11.45 24.97 5.29
N MET A 174 12.16 24.01 4.71
CA MET A 174 12.05 23.71 3.28
C MET A 174 10.80 22.86 2.99
N SER A 175 9.96 23.32 2.06
CA SER A 175 8.81 22.52 1.61
C SER A 175 9.27 21.22 0.94
N THR A 176 8.68 20.09 1.34
CA THR A 176 8.97 18.77 0.78
C THR A 176 8.66 18.67 -0.72
N LEU A 177 7.67 19.43 -1.19
CA LEU A 177 7.30 19.50 -2.60
C LEU A 177 8.41 20.16 -3.42
N PHE A 178 8.92 21.29 -2.94
CA PHE A 178 10.01 22.03 -3.59
C PHE A 178 11.29 21.19 -3.67
N TYR A 179 11.61 20.44 -2.61
CA TYR A 179 12.75 19.52 -2.63
C TYR A 179 12.60 18.41 -3.69
N ARG A 180 11.42 17.80 -3.80
CA ARG A 180 11.16 16.77 -4.84
C ARG A 180 11.31 17.34 -6.25
N ILE A 181 10.82 18.56 -6.47
CA ILE A 181 10.95 19.26 -7.74
C ILE A 181 12.43 19.53 -8.04
N LYS A 182 13.18 20.10 -7.08
CA LYS A 182 14.62 20.36 -7.20
C LYS A 182 15.41 19.09 -7.55
N MET A 183 15.10 17.96 -6.92
CA MET A 183 15.79 16.68 -7.19
C MET A 183 15.49 16.15 -8.59
N LYS A 184 14.24 16.28 -9.09
CA LYS A 184 13.91 15.95 -10.48
C LYS A 184 14.67 16.83 -11.47
N PHE A 185 14.75 18.14 -11.22
CA PHE A 185 15.53 19.05 -12.06
C PHE A 185 17.02 18.74 -12.03
N LYS A 186 17.59 18.39 -10.87
CA LYS A 186 19.00 17.99 -10.76
C LYS A 186 19.31 16.71 -11.55
N GLN A 187 18.40 15.73 -11.54
CA GLN A 187 18.54 14.51 -12.35
C GLN A 187 18.47 14.79 -13.86
N LEU A 188 17.63 15.74 -14.28
CA LEU A 188 17.55 16.15 -15.70
C LEU A 188 18.78 16.95 -16.12
N SER A 189 19.24 17.90 -15.29
CA SER A 189 20.44 18.71 -15.55
C SER A 189 21.72 17.87 -15.61
N GLY A 190 21.90 16.92 -14.68
CA GLY A 190 23.09 16.05 -14.67
C GLY A 190 23.08 14.94 -15.72
N TYR A 191 21.95 14.72 -16.41
CA TYR A 191 21.88 13.84 -17.59
C TYR A 191 22.25 14.59 -18.87
N VAL A 192 22.00 15.90 -18.92
CA VAL A 192 22.42 16.76 -20.04
C VAL A 192 23.94 16.90 -20.08
N ASP A 193 24.58 17.03 -18.92
CA ASP A 193 26.06 17.12 -18.83
C ASP A 193 26.78 15.81 -19.20
N SER A 194 26.11 14.65 -19.16
CA SER A 194 26.72 13.35 -19.52
C SER A 194 26.51 12.93 -20.99
N VAL A 195 25.72 13.69 -21.76
CA VAL A 195 25.42 13.40 -23.18
C VAL A 195 26.15 14.39 -24.11
N SER A 196 26.74 15.45 -23.59
CA SER A 196 27.57 16.41 -24.33
C SER A 196 29.06 16.07 -24.38
N ASP A 197 29.47 14.96 -23.76
CA ASP A 197 30.87 14.50 -23.70
C ASP A 197 31.13 13.25 -24.57
N GLU A 198 30.25 12.94 -25.55
CA GLU A 198 30.51 11.97 -26.64
C GLU A 198 30.78 12.67 -27.98
#